data_AF-A0A920FZ59-F1
#
_entry.id   AF-A0A920FZ59-F1
#
_cell.length_a   1.000
_cell.length_b   1.000
_cell.length_c   1.000
_cell.angle_alpha   90.00
_cell.angle_beta   90.00
_cell.angle_gamma   90.00
#
_symmetry.space_group_name_H-M   'P 1'
#
loop_
_entity.id
_entity.type
_entity.pdbx_description
1 polymer ?
#
loop_
_entity_poly.entity_id
_entity_poly.type
_entity_poly.pdbx_seq_one_letter_code
_entity_poly.pdbx_strand_id
1 'polypeptide(L)' 'MFEINKIEYVDGRRYNLYLSKGPIIMLPKKINEDLLIFIKQNYEILKNNTNFQEYLDLRNFHEKTIRAK' A
#
# COMPACT_ATOMS: atom_id res chain seq x y z
N MET A 1 -2.19 13.47 -6.23
CA MET A 1 -3.58 13.06 -5.91
C MET A 1 -3.63 11.54 -5.75
N PHE A 2 -4.12 11.10 -4.60
CA PHE A 2 -4.31 9.69 -4.24
C PHE A 2 -5.56 9.16 -4.91
N GLU A 3 -5.40 8.25 -5.86
CA GLU A 3 -6.51 7.68 -6.62
C GLU A 3 -6.28 6.17 -6.74
N ILE A 4 -7.33 5.43 -6.42
CA ILE A 4 -7.35 3.98 -6.40
C ILE A 4 -7.88 3.53 -7.76
N ASN A 5 -7.08 2.73 -8.47
CA ASN A 5 -7.50 2.12 -9.73
C ASN A 5 -8.25 0.80 -9.49
N LYS A 6 -7.64 -0.11 -8.71
CA LYS A 6 -8.28 -1.39 -8.37
C LYS A 6 -7.81 -1.94 -7.03
N ILE A 7 -8.64 -2.81 -6.45
CA ILE A 7 -8.28 -3.71 -5.36
C ILE A 7 -8.43 -5.13 -5.88
N GLU A 8 -7.39 -5.95 -5.71
CA GLU A 8 -7.37 -7.32 -6.21
C GLU A 8 -7.03 -8.31 -5.09
N TYR A 9 -7.77 -9.41 -5.01
CA TYR A 9 -7.44 -10.52 -4.12
C TYR A 9 -6.51 -11.49 -4.84
N VAL A 10 -5.28 -11.61 -4.35
CA VAL A 10 -4.18 -12.33 -5.00
C VAL A 10 -3.89 -13.64 -4.27
N ASP A 11 -3.76 -14.72 -5.03
CA ASP A 11 -3.37 -16.07 -4.59
C ASP A 11 -4.19 -16.65 -3.42
N GLY A 12 -5.43 -16.19 -3.24
CA GLY A 12 -6.26 -16.65 -2.14
C GLY A 12 -5.78 -16.21 -0.75
N ARG A 13 -4.90 -15.20 -0.65
CA ARG A 13 -4.18 -14.88 0.60
C ARG A 13 -4.16 -13.42 0.99
N ARG A 14 -4.12 -12.48 0.04
CA ARG A 14 -3.86 -11.05 0.30
C ARG A 14 -4.61 -10.15 -0.65
N TYR A 15 -4.77 -8.89 -0.25
CA TYR A 15 -5.24 -7.84 -1.15
C TYR A 15 -4.07 -6.99 -1.63
N ASN A 16 -4.08 -6.65 -2.92
CA ASN A 16 -3.21 -5.62 -3.48
C ASN A 16 -4.06 -4.40 -3.83
N LEU A 17 -3.58 -3.22 -3.48
CA LEU A 17 -4.15 -1.93 -3.84
C LEU A 17 -3.30 -1.32 -4.96
N TYR A 18 -3.93 -1.12 -6.11
CA TYR A 18 -3.33 -0.53 -7.28
C TYR A 18 -3.73 0.93 -7.33
N LEU A 19 -2.74 1.81 -7.20
CA LEU A 19 -2.94 3.24 -7.35
C LEU A 19 -2.81 3.60 -8.84
N SER A 20 -3.48 4.66 -9.28
CA SER A 20 -3.36 5.13 -10.66
C SER A 20 -1.94 5.63 -10.99
N LYS A 21 -1.16 6.01 -9.97
CA LYS A 21 0.26 6.37 -10.06
C LYS A 21 1.01 5.88 -8.82
N GLY A 22 2.21 5.34 -9.00
CA GLY A 22 3.07 4.85 -7.91
C GLY A 22 3.03 3.32 -7.73
N PRO A 23 3.57 2.81 -6.61
CA PRO A 23 3.71 1.37 -6.40
C PRO A 23 2.39 0.64 -6.12
N ILE A 24 2.42 -0.67 -6.33
CA ILE A 24 1.37 -1.58 -5.87
C ILE A 24 1.52 -1.75 -4.36
N ILE A 25 0.47 -1.45 -3.60
CA ILE A 25 0.50 -1.59 -2.14
C ILE A 25 -0.03 -2.98 -1.77
N MET A 26 0.80 -3.78 -1.11
CA MET A 26 0.42 -5.10 -0.60
C MET A 26 -0.22 -4.91 0.77
N LEU A 27 -1.52 -5.16 0.86
CA LEU A 27 -2.31 -4.90 2.07
C LEU A 27 -2.25 -6.08 3.05
N PRO A 28 -2.37 -5.81 4.36
CA PRO A 28 -2.59 -6.85 5.37
C PRO A 28 -3.94 -7.54 5.16
N LYS A 29 -4.10 -8.72 5.78
CA LYS A 29 -5.35 -9.49 5.76
C LYS A 29 -6.53 -8.73 6.36
N LYS A 30 -6.27 -7.89 7.37
CA LYS A 30 -7.25 -7.01 8.00
C LYS A 30 -6.97 -5.58 7.55
N ILE A 31 -7.88 -5.02 6.78
CA ILE A 31 -7.84 -3.62 6.35
C ILE A 31 -8.71 -2.84 7.32
N ASN A 32 -8.15 -1.81 7.95
CA ASN A 32 -8.86 -0.90 8.84
C ASN A 32 -8.71 0.55 8.35
N GLU A 33 -9.46 1.46 8.97
CA GLU A 33 -9.43 2.88 8.62
C GLU A 33 -8.04 3.50 8.84
N ASP A 34 -7.34 3.13 9.92
CA ASP A 34 -5.99 3.63 10.23
C ASP A 34 -4.99 3.38 9.10
N LEU A 35 -5.04 2.20 8.48
CA LEU A 35 -4.21 1.86 7.33
C LEU A 35 -4.52 2.76 6.13
N LEU A 36 -5.81 2.99 5.84
CA LEU A 36 -6.21 3.83 4.72
C LEU A 36 -5.80 5.30 4.95
N ILE A 37 -5.96 5.80 6.17
CA ILE A 37 -5.51 7.13 6.59
C ILE A 37 -3.98 7.24 6.41
N PHE A 38 -3.24 6.25 6.90
CA PHE A 38 -1.78 6.22 6.77
C PHE A 38 -1.32 6.26 5.32
N ILE A 39 -1.89 5.42 4.45
CA ILE A 39 -1.54 5.39 3.02
C ILE A 39 -1.84 6.76 2.40
N LYS A 40 -3.00 7.34 2.69
CA LYS A 40 -3.41 8.64 2.13
C LYS A 40 -2.49 9.78 2.59
N GLN A 41 -2.15 9.82 3.88
CA GLN A 41 -1.27 10.86 4.45
C GLN A 41 0.16 10.78 3.91
N ASN A 42 0.65 9.58 3.61
CA ASN A 42 2.02 9.36 3.14
C ASN A 42 2.14 9.22 1.62
N TYR A 43 1.03 9.32 0.87
CA TYR A 43 0.99 9.01 -0.56
C TYR A 43 2.03 9.76 -1.38
N GLU A 44 2.20 11.08 -1.17
CA GLU A 44 3.15 11.86 -1.98
C GLU A 44 4.62 11.45 -1.71
N ILE A 45 4.92 10.94 -0.51
CA ILE A 45 6.24 10.36 -0.19
C ILE A 45 6.38 8.99 -0.86
N LEU A 46 5.35 8.14 -0.75
CA LEU A 46 5.34 6.79 -1.32
C LEU A 46 5.45 6.78 -2.84
N LYS A 47 4.77 7.72 -3.51
CA LYS A 47 4.75 7.88 -4.96
C LYS A 47 6.11 8.28 -5.53
N ASN A 48 6.86 9.12 -4.81
CA ASN A 48 8.11 9.69 -5.31
C ASN A 48 9.36 8.90 -4.88
N ASN A 49 9.19 7.83 -4.10
CA ASN A 49 10.31 7.08 -3.57
C ASN A 49 10.83 6.06 -4.60
N THR A 50 12.06 6.28 -5.08
CA THR A 50 12.71 5.42 -6.07
C THR A 50 13.13 4.06 -5.53
N ASN A 51 13.07 3.83 -4.21
CA ASN A 51 13.37 2.54 -3.59
C ASN A 51 12.16 1.60 -3.58
N PHE A 52 10.99 2.04 -4.02
CA PHE A 52 9.74 1.26 -4.01
C PHE A 52 9.07 1.30 -5.39
N GLN A 53 9.83 1.03 -6.46
CA GLN A 53 9.30 1.22 -7.82
C GLN A 53 8.16 0.25 -8.17
N GLU A 54 8.14 -0.96 -7.61
CA GLU A 54 7.11 -1.96 -7.93
C GLU A 54 6.10 -2.18 -6.78
N TYR A 55 6.58 -2.40 -5.55
CA TYR A 55 5.73 -2.81 -4.44
C TYR A 55 6.03 -2.06 -3.12
N LEU A 56 4.96 -1.73 -2.39
CA LEU A 56 5.01 -1.29 -1.00
C LEU A 56 4.39 -2.37 -0.10
N ASP A 57 5.19 -2.95 0.79
CA ASP A 57 4.72 -4.02 1.68
C ASP A 57 4.15 -3.48 2.99
N LEU A 58 2.82 -3.47 3.12
CA LEU A 58 2.10 -3.12 4.35
C LEU A 58 1.47 -4.34 5.01
N ARG A 59 1.85 -5.57 4.64
CA ARG A 59 1.21 -6.79 5.18
C ARG A 59 1.37 -6.95 6.69
N ASN A 60 2.41 -6.34 7.26
CA ASN A 60 2.68 -6.31 8.70
C ASN A 60 2.40 -4.93 9.31
N PHE A 61 1.47 -4.17 8.74
CA PHE A 61 1.05 -2.86 9.27
C PHE A 61 0.32 -3.04 10.61
N HIS A 62 1.10 -3.22 11.67
CA HIS A 62 0.62 -3.34 13.05
C HIS A 62 1.34 -2.36 13.99
N GLU A 63 2.53 -1.88 13.59
CA GLU A 63 3.38 -0.99 14.40
C GLU A 63 3.58 0.40 13.77
N LYS A 64 2.80 0.76 12.74
CA LYS A 64 3.01 1.98 11.92
C LYS A 64 4.39 2.04 11.22
N THR A 65 5.09 0.92 11.14
CA THR A 65 6.40 0.80 10.47
C THR A 65 6.21 0.20 9.08
N ILE A 66 6.94 0.73 8.09
CA ILE A 66 7.00 0.20 6.72
C ILE A 66 8.31 -0.56 6.59
N ARG A 67 8.27 -1.81 6.08
CA ARG A 67 9.48 -2.51 5.65
C ARG A 67 9.59 -2.44 4.13
N ALA A 68 10.61 -1.73 3.65
CA ALA A 68 11.02 -1.75 2.25
C ALA A 68 11.80 -3.04 1.94
N LYS A 69 11.51 -3.67 0.81
CA LYS A 69 12.36 -4.71 0.23
C LYS A 69 12.60 -4.37 -1.23
#